data_AF-A0A9X3EPK3-F1
#
_entry.id   AF-A0A9X3EPK3-F1
#
_cell.length_a   1.000
_cell.length_b   1.000
_cell.length_c   1.000
_cell.angle_alpha   90.00
_cell.angle_beta   90.00
_cell.angle_gamma   90.00
#
_symmetry.space_group_name_H-M   'P 1'
#
loop_
_entity.id
_entity.type
_entity.pdbx_description
1 polymer ?
#
loop_
_entity_poly.entity_id
_entity_poly.type
_entity_poly.pdbx_seq_one_letter_code
_entity_poly.pdbx_strand_id
1 'polypeptide(L)'
;MSAPVPEDMDRARLSAALDELGERVFGGRDGARRAAPLLERWDREVGVHTSVDSGHEALAAARVDWALCDAEPPGAAPGDTWAWRAATGRVPGIEPTPLYRLLATTQAGIFEVWPGAPLLLRDRLRGLSVRVDEPAPWLGESRRAAALWELRLAFGTGVAWICRTPIEYPLAIAPLLQRAHEGHWRAPQRIELMPWRRQRLRWARDRRGEDPRSFFSGL
;
A
#
# COMPACT_ATOMS: atom_id res chain seq x y z
N MET A 1 -3.57 27.35 -10.49
CA MET A 1 -3.26 26.26 -11.44
C MET A 1 -2.09 25.47 -10.85
N SER A 2 -2.28 24.19 -10.57
CA SER A 2 -1.20 23.33 -10.05
C SER A 2 -0.22 23.03 -11.19
N ALA A 3 1.09 23.16 -10.94
CA ALA A 3 2.09 22.71 -11.89
C ALA A 3 1.88 21.21 -12.20
N PRO A 4 2.09 20.78 -13.46
CA PRO A 4 1.87 19.40 -13.86
C PRO A 4 2.81 18.45 -13.10
N VAL A 5 2.32 17.24 -12.81
CA VAL A 5 3.15 16.14 -12.32
C VAL A 5 4.12 15.76 -13.45
N PRO A 6 5.42 15.56 -13.19
CA PRO A 6 6.37 15.12 -14.22
C PRO A 6 5.90 13.83 -14.89
N GLU A 7 5.99 13.75 -16.23
CA GLU A 7 5.50 12.60 -17.01
C GLU A 7 6.36 11.35 -16.79
N ASP A 8 7.65 11.52 -16.46
CA ASP A 8 8.60 10.44 -16.17
C ASP A 8 8.72 10.18 -14.66
N MET A 9 7.67 9.60 -14.08
CA MET A 9 7.74 9.03 -12.73
C MET A 9 8.14 7.56 -12.80
N ASP A 10 9.23 7.21 -12.12
CA ASP A 10 9.57 5.83 -11.84
C ASP A 10 9.34 5.49 -10.37
N ARG A 11 9.36 4.19 -10.06
CA ARG A 11 9.18 3.68 -8.70
C ARG A 11 10.21 4.23 -7.73
N ALA A 12 11.46 4.41 -8.15
CA ALA A 12 12.53 4.87 -7.27
C ALA A 12 12.29 6.30 -6.79
N ARG A 13 11.87 7.18 -7.70
CA ARG A 13 11.54 8.58 -7.40
C ARG A 13 10.30 8.70 -6.52
N LEU A 14 9.26 7.89 -6.77
CA LEU A 14 8.07 7.87 -5.93
C LEU A 14 8.36 7.31 -4.53
N SER A 15 9.18 6.26 -4.43
CA SER A 15 9.61 5.71 -3.14
C SER A 15 10.39 6.75 -2.33
N ALA A 16 11.39 7.39 -2.94
CA ALA A 16 12.17 8.44 -2.28
C ALA A 16 11.30 9.63 -1.84
N ALA A 17 10.29 9.99 -2.64
CA ALA A 17 9.37 11.07 -2.28
C ALA A 17 8.45 10.72 -1.11
N LEU A 18 8.02 9.45 -0.99
CA LEU A 18 7.29 8.97 0.19
C LEU A 18 8.17 9.00 1.44
N ASP A 19 9.44 8.59 1.32
CA ASP A 19 10.39 8.63 2.43
C ASP A 19 10.68 10.07 2.88
N GLU A 20 10.90 10.99 1.93
CA GLU A 20 11.08 12.42 2.22
C GLU A 20 9.85 13.01 2.91
N LEU A 21 8.65 12.76 2.37
CA LEU A 21 7.41 13.26 2.97
C LEU A 21 7.20 12.67 4.37
N GLY A 22 7.48 11.38 4.54
CA GLY A 22 7.46 10.69 5.83
C GLY A 22 8.39 11.36 6.84
N GLU A 23 9.65 11.62 6.47
CA GLU A 23 10.62 12.30 7.33
C GLU A 23 10.19 13.74 7.67
N ARG A 24 9.64 14.50 6.71
CA ARG A 24 9.15 15.85 7.01
C ARG A 24 7.95 15.86 7.97
N VAL A 25 7.06 14.88 7.85
CA VAL A 25 5.85 14.80 8.68
C VAL A 25 6.14 14.19 10.06
N PHE A 26 6.96 13.14 10.11
CA PHE A 26 7.18 12.30 11.29
C PHE A 26 8.59 12.40 11.89
N GLY A 27 9.52 13.10 11.24
CA GLY A 27 10.85 13.36 11.76
C GLY A 27 10.86 14.30 12.96
N GLY A 28 11.89 14.14 13.80
CA GLY A 28 12.07 14.92 15.03
C GLY A 28 11.04 14.63 16.12
N ARG A 29 11.07 15.42 17.19
CA ARG A 29 10.28 15.16 18.41
C ARG A 29 8.77 15.29 18.18
N ASP A 30 8.34 16.33 17.47
CA ASP A 30 6.92 16.57 17.22
C ASP A 30 6.37 15.58 16.17
N GLY A 31 7.17 15.25 15.15
CA GLY A 31 6.83 14.21 14.20
C GLY A 31 6.65 12.85 14.86
N ALA A 32 7.54 12.46 15.78
CA ALA A 32 7.42 11.22 16.54
C ALA A 32 6.11 11.17 17.36
N ARG A 33 5.67 12.28 17.95
CA ARG A 33 4.37 12.35 18.66
C ARG A 33 3.18 12.16 17.72
N ARG A 34 3.27 12.64 16.48
CA ARG A 34 2.21 12.44 15.46
C ARG A 34 2.15 10.98 15.01
N ALA A 35 3.31 10.35 14.85
CA ALA A 35 3.41 8.98 14.34
C ALA A 35 3.02 7.95 15.42
N ALA A 36 3.46 8.14 16.66
CA ALA A 36 3.31 7.18 17.76
C ALA A 36 1.91 6.51 17.86
N PRO A 37 0.79 7.24 17.98
CA PRO A 37 -0.53 6.59 18.12
C PRO A 37 -0.95 5.77 16.88
N LEU A 38 -0.49 6.17 15.69
CA LEU A 38 -0.75 5.44 14.45
C LEU A 38 0.09 4.17 14.41
N LEU A 39 1.39 4.31 14.67
CA LEU A 39 2.33 3.20 14.65
C LEU A 39 2.04 2.15 15.73
N GLU A 40 1.61 2.55 16.92
CA GLU A 40 1.10 1.66 17.97
C GLU A 40 -0.17 0.92 17.54
N ARG A 41 -1.07 1.61 16.81
CA ARG A 41 -2.25 0.97 16.23
C ARG A 41 -1.86 -0.08 15.20
N TRP A 42 -0.92 0.22 14.31
CA TRP A 42 -0.39 -0.77 13.37
C TRP A 42 0.16 -1.99 14.12
N ASP A 43 1.02 -1.78 15.12
CA ASP A 43 1.69 -2.88 15.83
C ASP A 43 0.68 -3.77 16.57
N ARG A 44 -0.39 -3.18 17.12
CA ARG A 44 -1.51 -3.92 17.71
C ARG A 44 -2.36 -4.65 16.67
N GLU A 45 -2.59 -4.04 15.50
CA GLU A 45 -3.48 -4.60 14.48
C GLU A 45 -2.80 -5.56 13.49
N VAL A 46 -1.49 -5.46 13.28
CA VAL A 46 -0.74 -6.31 12.35
C VAL A 46 0.21 -7.21 13.11
N GLY A 47 0.81 -6.69 14.17
CA GLY A 47 1.95 -7.28 14.85
C GLY A 47 3.24 -6.51 14.57
N VAL A 48 4.14 -6.53 15.54
CA VAL A 48 5.50 -6.00 15.41
C VAL A 48 6.27 -6.89 14.42
N HIS A 49 6.90 -6.28 13.42
CA HIS A 49 7.81 -6.95 12.49
C HIS A 49 9.26 -6.59 12.83
N THR A 50 10.17 -7.50 12.54
CA THR A 50 11.58 -7.45 12.93
C THR A 50 12.46 -7.71 11.71
N SER A 51 13.75 -7.41 11.79
CA SER A 51 14.69 -7.56 10.68
C SER A 51 14.85 -9.01 10.18
N VAL A 52 14.43 -10.00 10.97
CA VAL A 52 14.44 -11.42 10.58
C VAL A 52 13.20 -11.85 9.80
N ASP A 53 12.17 -11.00 9.71
CA ASP A 53 10.94 -11.31 8.97
C ASP A 53 11.15 -11.14 7.45
N SER A 54 10.62 -12.07 6.66
CA SER A 54 10.70 -12.00 5.20
C SER A 54 9.97 -10.77 4.64
N GLY A 55 10.70 -9.97 3.87
CA GLY A 55 10.21 -8.69 3.35
C GLY A 55 10.12 -7.60 4.42
N HIS A 56 10.97 -7.65 5.45
CA HIS A 56 11.04 -6.65 6.53
C HIS A 56 11.02 -5.22 6.01
N GLU A 57 11.91 -4.87 5.08
CA GLU A 57 12.04 -3.50 4.56
C GLU A 57 10.76 -3.01 3.89
N ALA A 58 10.13 -3.85 3.06
CA ALA A 58 8.87 -3.51 2.40
C ALA A 58 7.72 -3.36 3.41
N LEU A 59 7.66 -4.20 4.45
CA LEU A 59 6.69 -4.04 5.53
C LEU A 59 6.93 -2.79 6.38
N ALA A 60 8.19 -2.46 6.65
CA ALA A 60 8.56 -1.25 7.40
C ALA A 60 8.14 0.00 6.64
N ALA A 61 8.39 0.05 5.33
CA ALA A 61 7.90 1.11 4.46
C ALA A 61 6.37 1.17 4.44
N ALA A 62 5.68 0.02 4.28
CA ALA A 62 4.22 -0.02 4.29
C ALA A 62 3.59 0.45 5.61
N ARG A 63 4.27 0.22 6.74
CA ARG A 63 3.85 0.72 8.07
C ARG A 63 3.88 2.24 8.14
N VAL A 64 4.96 2.85 7.66
CA VAL A 64 5.10 4.33 7.62
C VAL A 64 4.12 4.90 6.59
N ASP A 65 4.05 4.32 5.40
CA ASP A 65 3.15 4.77 4.32
C ASP A 65 1.68 4.70 4.73
N TRP A 66 1.27 3.68 5.49
CA TRP A 66 -0.09 3.62 6.01
C TRP A 66 -0.36 4.73 7.02
N ALA A 67 0.56 5.00 7.95
CA ALA A 67 0.42 6.09 8.90
C ALA A 67 0.38 7.46 8.18
N LEU A 68 1.10 7.58 7.07
CA LEU A 68 1.20 8.79 6.26
C LEU A 68 -0.06 8.99 5.38
N CYS A 69 -0.44 7.97 4.61
CA CYS A 69 -1.35 8.09 3.47
C CYS A 69 -2.75 7.51 3.71
N ASP A 70 -2.92 6.54 4.62
CA ASP A 70 -4.18 5.80 4.76
C ASP A 70 -4.87 6.02 6.12
N ALA A 71 -4.09 6.19 7.18
CA ALA A 71 -4.57 6.28 8.53
C ALA A 71 -5.04 7.71 8.86
N GLU A 72 -6.22 7.79 9.45
CA GLU A 72 -6.77 9.03 10.00
C GLU A 72 -6.23 9.21 11.43
N PRO A 73 -5.58 10.35 11.74
CA PRO A 73 -5.18 10.68 13.10
C PRO A 73 -6.39 10.67 14.06
N PRO A 74 -6.18 10.43 15.37
CA PRO A 74 -7.27 10.47 16.34
C PRO A 74 -8.10 11.76 16.25
N GLY A 75 -9.42 11.63 16.10
CA GLY A 75 -10.34 12.76 15.96
C GLY A 75 -10.39 13.41 14.58
N ALA A 76 -9.68 12.89 13.58
CA ALA A 76 -9.72 13.38 12.22
C ALA A 76 -11.00 12.92 11.48
N ALA A 77 -11.43 13.70 10.50
CA ALA A 77 -12.54 13.33 9.61
C ALA A 77 -12.08 12.26 8.60
N PRO A 78 -13.02 11.51 7.98
CA PRO A 78 -12.68 10.53 6.94
C PRO A 78 -11.81 11.13 5.83
N GLY A 79 -10.71 10.46 5.50
CA GLY A 79 -9.75 10.92 4.48
C GLY A 79 -8.80 12.04 4.91
N ASP A 80 -8.88 12.55 6.14
CA ASP A 80 -7.97 13.58 6.66
C ASP A 80 -6.63 12.99 7.17
N THR A 81 -5.84 12.45 6.24
CA THR A 81 -4.54 11.82 6.53
C THR A 81 -3.40 12.83 6.63
N TRP A 82 -2.23 12.41 7.13
CA TRP A 82 -1.07 13.30 7.22
C TRP A 82 -0.55 13.73 5.84
N ALA A 83 -0.53 12.83 4.86
CA ALA A 83 -0.19 13.15 3.48
C ALA A 83 -1.16 14.20 2.91
N TRP A 84 -2.47 14.03 3.17
CA TRP A 84 -3.48 15.01 2.75
C TRP A 84 -3.29 16.37 3.42
N ARG A 85 -2.99 16.39 4.73
CA ARG A 85 -2.67 17.64 5.46
C ARG A 85 -1.44 18.33 4.89
N ALA A 86 -0.37 17.60 4.57
CA ALA A 86 0.83 18.16 3.94
C ALA A 86 0.53 18.72 2.54
N ALA A 87 -0.21 17.97 1.72
CA ALA A 87 -0.63 18.38 0.38
C ALA A 87 -1.56 19.62 0.35
N THR A 88 -2.18 19.95 1.48
CA THR A 88 -3.09 21.08 1.67
C THR A 88 -2.51 22.21 2.54
N GLY A 89 -1.23 22.12 2.92
CA GLY A 89 -0.53 23.18 3.66
C GLY A 89 -0.91 23.27 5.14
N ARG A 90 -1.45 22.20 5.69
CA ARG A 90 -1.90 22.11 7.09
C ARG A 90 -0.85 21.51 8.03
N VAL A 91 0.35 21.20 7.54
CA VAL A 91 1.49 20.76 8.36
C VAL A 91 2.53 21.88 8.41
N PRO A 92 2.82 22.47 9.58
CA PRO A 92 3.80 23.55 9.69
C PRO A 92 5.17 23.16 9.16
N GLY A 93 5.81 24.06 8.38
CA GLY A 93 7.13 23.85 7.80
C GLY A 93 7.17 22.95 6.56
N ILE A 94 6.02 22.50 6.06
CA ILE A 94 5.92 21.70 4.83
C ILE A 94 5.12 22.48 3.79
N GLU A 95 5.81 22.93 2.74
CA GLU A 95 5.19 23.57 1.60
C GLU A 95 4.47 22.55 0.70
N PRO A 96 3.21 22.79 0.29
CA PRO A 96 2.50 21.92 -0.64
C PRO A 96 3.17 21.87 -2.01
N THR A 97 3.41 20.66 -2.53
CA THR A 97 3.94 20.45 -3.87
C THR A 97 2.97 19.60 -4.72
N PRO A 98 3.05 19.66 -6.06
CA PRO A 98 2.30 18.74 -6.92
C PRO A 98 2.60 17.26 -6.60
N LEU A 99 3.85 16.95 -6.25
CA LEU A 99 4.25 15.61 -5.87
C LEU A 99 3.56 15.16 -4.57
N TYR A 100 3.49 16.01 -3.55
CA TYR A 100 2.77 15.66 -2.31
C TYR A 100 1.28 15.48 -2.53
N ARG A 101 0.68 16.25 -3.44
CA ARG A 101 -0.72 16.04 -3.86
C ARG A 101 -0.93 14.69 -4.53
N LEU A 102 0.00 14.26 -5.38
CA LEU A 102 0.00 12.92 -5.97
C LEU A 102 0.15 11.83 -4.89
N LEU A 103 1.09 12.00 -3.96
CA LEU A 103 1.33 11.01 -2.89
C LEU A 103 0.13 10.88 -1.95
N ALA A 104 -0.55 11.99 -1.66
CA ALA A 104 -1.74 12.02 -0.82
C ALA A 104 -2.95 11.28 -1.42
N THR A 105 -2.94 11.02 -2.74
CA THR A 105 -4.00 10.27 -3.44
C THR A 105 -3.58 8.85 -3.81
N THR A 106 -2.40 8.41 -3.36
CA THR A 106 -1.95 7.03 -3.59
C THR A 106 -2.86 6.02 -2.89
N GLN A 107 -2.98 4.83 -3.46
CA GLN A 107 -3.80 3.77 -2.90
C GLN A 107 -2.99 2.50 -2.71
N ALA A 108 -3.06 1.93 -1.52
CA ALA A 108 -2.61 0.56 -1.27
C ALA A 108 -3.74 -0.45 -1.56
N GLY A 109 -3.38 -1.59 -2.15
CA GLY A 109 -4.31 -2.69 -2.44
C GLY A 109 -3.57 -4.00 -2.68
N ILE A 110 -4.31 -5.12 -2.77
CA ILE A 110 -3.76 -6.44 -3.11
C ILE A 110 -4.20 -6.80 -4.53
N PHE A 111 -3.23 -6.93 -5.43
CA PHE A 111 -3.44 -7.06 -6.86
C PHE A 111 -3.02 -8.43 -7.35
N GLU A 112 -3.89 -9.07 -8.13
CA GLU A 112 -3.43 -10.08 -9.09
C GLU A 112 -2.57 -9.39 -10.15
N VAL A 113 -1.41 -9.98 -10.42
CA VAL A 113 -0.45 -9.48 -11.40
C VAL A 113 -0.49 -10.37 -12.62
N TRP A 114 -0.92 -9.79 -13.73
CA TRP A 114 -1.04 -10.46 -15.01
C TRP A 114 0.14 -10.02 -15.89
N PRO A 115 1.04 -10.94 -16.27
CA PRO A 115 2.23 -10.59 -17.03
C PRO A 115 1.90 -10.04 -18.41
N GLY A 116 2.70 -9.06 -18.85
CA GLY A 116 2.58 -8.40 -20.14
C GLY A 116 3.47 -7.16 -20.22
N ALA A 117 3.56 -6.58 -21.41
CA ALA A 117 4.15 -5.27 -21.63
C ALA A 117 3.05 -4.37 -22.23
N PRO A 118 2.21 -3.72 -21.40
CA PRO A 118 2.40 -3.46 -19.96
C PRO A 118 1.83 -4.51 -19.01
N LEU A 119 2.17 -4.39 -17.72
CA LEU A 119 1.56 -5.18 -16.66
C LEU A 119 0.10 -4.78 -16.47
N LEU A 120 -0.73 -5.80 -16.25
CA LEU A 120 -2.12 -5.64 -15.87
C LEU A 120 -2.27 -6.03 -14.41
N LEU A 121 -2.76 -5.09 -13.59
CA LEU A 121 -3.02 -5.30 -12.17
C LEU A 121 -4.51 -5.29 -11.93
N ARG A 122 -5.01 -6.26 -11.16
CA ARG A 122 -6.42 -6.33 -10.74
C ARG A 122 -6.51 -6.38 -9.22
N ASP A 123 -6.98 -5.31 -8.61
CA ASP A 123 -7.27 -5.22 -7.18
C ASP A 123 -8.38 -6.21 -6.82
N ARG A 124 -8.05 -7.12 -5.92
CA ARG A 124 -8.94 -8.18 -5.47
C ARG A 124 -9.82 -7.81 -4.29
N LEU A 125 -9.61 -6.63 -3.72
CA LEU A 125 -10.42 -6.08 -2.65
C LEU A 125 -11.38 -5.03 -3.19
N ARG A 126 -10.92 -4.11 -4.04
CA ARG A 126 -11.74 -2.97 -4.52
C ARG A 126 -12.20 -3.07 -5.97
N GLY A 127 -11.70 -4.05 -6.73
CA GLY A 127 -12.11 -4.29 -8.12
C GLY A 127 -11.48 -3.34 -9.15
N LEU A 128 -10.52 -2.51 -8.75
CA LEU A 128 -9.76 -1.65 -9.64
C LEU A 128 -8.90 -2.49 -10.61
N SER A 129 -8.96 -2.19 -11.91
CA SER A 129 -8.09 -2.80 -12.92
C SER A 129 -7.26 -1.73 -13.61
N VAL A 130 -5.94 -1.84 -13.56
CA VAL A 130 -5.02 -0.79 -13.98
C VAL A 130 -3.86 -1.36 -14.78
N ARG A 131 -3.37 -0.54 -15.71
CA ARG A 131 -2.16 -0.79 -16.50
C ARG A 131 -1.01 -0.03 -15.87
N VAL A 132 0.12 -0.69 -15.72
CA VAL A 132 1.36 -0.06 -15.24
C VAL A 132 2.46 -0.39 -16.24
N ASP A 133 3.13 0.64 -16.74
CA ASP A 133 4.25 0.54 -17.67
C ASP A 133 5.56 0.21 -16.91
N GLU A 134 5.49 -0.80 -16.04
CA GLU A 134 6.64 -1.34 -15.32
C GLU A 134 6.98 -2.73 -15.89
N PRO A 135 8.23 -2.96 -16.34
CA PRO A 135 8.61 -4.26 -16.87
C PRO A 135 8.78 -5.28 -15.74
N ALA A 136 8.17 -6.46 -15.88
CA ALA A 136 8.45 -7.62 -15.02
C ALA A 136 8.73 -8.88 -15.85
N PRO A 137 9.84 -8.91 -16.62
CA PRO A 137 10.15 -10.00 -17.54
C PRO A 137 10.32 -11.36 -16.83
N TRP A 138 10.69 -11.35 -15.55
CA TRP A 138 10.84 -12.57 -14.74
C TRP A 138 9.51 -13.29 -14.45
N LEU A 139 8.36 -12.65 -14.66
CA LEU A 139 7.05 -13.30 -14.54
C LEU A 139 6.66 -14.13 -15.78
N GLY A 140 7.44 -14.02 -16.87
CA GLY A 140 7.16 -14.68 -18.14
C GLY A 140 5.91 -14.16 -18.85
N GLU A 141 5.42 -14.88 -19.85
CA GLU A 141 4.12 -14.62 -20.48
C GLU A 141 3.08 -15.61 -19.96
N SER A 142 1.91 -15.13 -19.55
CA SER A 142 0.86 -15.99 -19.01
C SER A 142 -0.54 -15.42 -19.26
N ARG A 143 -1.48 -16.31 -19.60
CA ARG A 143 -2.93 -16.01 -19.64
C ARG A 143 -3.62 -16.12 -18.27
N ARG A 144 -2.85 -16.21 -17.19
CA ARG A 144 -3.32 -16.30 -15.80
C ARG A 144 -2.50 -15.32 -14.95
N ALA A 145 -3.09 -14.89 -13.83
CA ALA A 145 -2.33 -14.18 -12.81
C ALA A 145 -1.07 -14.98 -12.42
N ALA A 146 0.10 -14.36 -12.49
CA ALA A 146 1.38 -14.97 -12.15
C ALA A 146 1.75 -14.73 -10.69
N ALA A 147 1.27 -13.65 -10.10
CA ALA A 147 1.56 -13.30 -8.72
C ALA A 147 0.38 -12.58 -8.06
N LEU A 148 0.47 -12.47 -6.73
CA LEU A 148 -0.42 -11.69 -5.90
C LEU A 148 0.43 -10.75 -5.04
N TRP A 149 0.34 -9.46 -5.30
CA TRP A 149 1.18 -8.44 -4.68
C TRP A 149 0.34 -7.39 -3.97
N GLU A 150 0.71 -7.04 -2.76
CA GLU A 150 0.30 -5.76 -2.19
C GLU A 150 1.18 -4.65 -2.76
N LEU A 151 0.52 -3.64 -3.34
CA LEU A 151 1.14 -2.52 -4.03
C LEU A 151 0.54 -1.22 -3.53
N ARG A 152 1.36 -0.17 -3.49
CA ARG A 152 0.90 1.22 -3.43
C ARG A 152 1.03 1.82 -4.82
N LEU A 153 -0.07 2.35 -5.34
CA LEU A 153 -0.14 2.95 -6.67
C LEU A 153 -0.38 4.45 -6.58
N ALA A 154 0.33 5.21 -7.40
CA ALA A 154 0.04 6.60 -7.72
C ALA A 154 -0.69 6.66 -9.08
N PHE A 155 -1.62 7.61 -9.21
CA PHE A 155 -2.42 7.78 -10.42
C PHE A 155 -2.20 9.17 -11.03
N GLY A 156 -1.74 9.19 -12.27
CA GLY A 156 -1.69 10.37 -13.12
C GLY A 156 -2.80 10.34 -14.17
N THR A 157 -2.74 11.29 -15.11
CA THR A 157 -3.69 11.33 -16.23
C THR A 157 -3.41 10.19 -17.20
N GLY A 158 -4.21 9.12 -17.13
CA GLY A 158 -4.10 7.97 -18.05
C GLY A 158 -2.95 7.00 -17.75
N VAL A 159 -2.20 7.24 -16.67
CA VAL A 159 -1.03 6.44 -16.26
C VAL A 159 -1.11 6.11 -14.78
N ALA A 160 -0.55 4.95 -14.40
CA ALA A 160 -0.42 4.53 -13.01
C ALA A 160 1.02 4.06 -12.77
N TRP A 161 1.53 4.32 -11.58
CA TRP A 161 2.89 3.97 -11.18
C TRP A 161 2.90 3.23 -9.86
N ILE A 162 3.78 2.24 -9.73
CA ILE A 162 4.05 1.58 -8.45
C ILE A 162 4.98 2.48 -7.64
N CYS A 163 4.61 2.75 -6.38
CA CYS A 163 5.39 3.65 -5.51
C CYS A 163 6.42 2.91 -4.65
N ARG A 164 6.25 1.60 -4.41
CA ARG A 164 7.04 0.82 -3.45
C ARG A 164 7.38 -0.56 -4.00
N THR A 165 8.42 -1.17 -3.44
CA THR A 165 8.70 -2.59 -3.66
C THR A 165 7.46 -3.43 -3.32
N PRO A 166 7.03 -4.34 -4.22
CA PRO A 166 5.87 -5.21 -3.96
C PRO A 166 6.03 -6.06 -2.71
N ILE A 167 4.94 -6.22 -1.96
CA ILE A 167 4.87 -7.19 -0.86
C ILE A 167 4.14 -8.43 -1.37
N GLU A 168 4.82 -9.57 -1.38
CA GLU A 168 4.26 -10.80 -1.92
C GLU A 168 3.26 -11.47 -0.97
N TYR A 169 2.18 -11.97 -1.58
CA TYR A 169 1.18 -12.85 -0.98
C TYR A 169 1.15 -14.17 -1.77
N PRO A 170 0.75 -15.29 -1.13
CA PRO A 170 0.60 -16.56 -1.83
C PRO A 170 -0.58 -16.48 -2.81
N LEU A 171 -0.36 -16.75 -4.10
CA LEU A 171 -1.42 -16.70 -5.12
C LEU A 171 -2.63 -17.59 -4.77
N ALA A 172 -2.43 -18.67 -4.02
CA ALA A 172 -3.47 -19.57 -3.55
C ALA A 172 -4.60 -18.89 -2.73
N ILE A 173 -4.38 -17.69 -2.20
CA ILE A 173 -5.41 -16.94 -1.45
C ILE A 173 -6.29 -16.04 -2.33
N ALA A 174 -6.04 -15.95 -3.65
CA ALA A 174 -6.84 -15.12 -4.55
C ALA A 174 -8.36 -15.40 -4.50
N PRO A 175 -8.84 -16.66 -4.34
CA PRO A 175 -10.26 -16.93 -4.14
C PRO A 175 -10.83 -16.40 -2.81
N LEU A 176 -10.01 -16.29 -1.75
CA LEU A 176 -10.43 -15.69 -0.47
C LEU A 176 -10.66 -14.18 -0.64
N LEU A 177 -9.73 -13.50 -1.32
CA LEU A 177 -9.87 -12.07 -1.63
C LEU A 177 -11.12 -11.80 -2.49
N GLN A 178 -11.40 -12.65 -3.48
CA GLN A 178 -12.62 -12.54 -4.29
C GLN A 178 -13.89 -12.61 -3.44
N ARG A 179 -13.95 -13.55 -2.48
CA ARG A 179 -15.10 -13.67 -1.57
C ARG A 179 -15.26 -12.45 -0.69
N ALA A 180 -14.16 -11.90 -0.17
CA ALA A 180 -14.18 -10.66 0.61
C ALA A 180 -14.73 -9.48 -0.22
N HIS A 181 -14.30 -9.36 -1.48
CA HIS A 181 -14.82 -8.36 -2.42
C HIS A 181 -16.32 -8.54 -2.71
N GLU A 182 -16.78 -9.76 -2.97
CA GLU A 182 -18.21 -10.05 -3.18
C GLU A 182 -19.05 -9.75 -1.93
N GLY A 183 -18.52 -10.08 -0.75
CA GLY A 183 -19.15 -9.75 0.53
C GLY A 183 -19.31 -8.24 0.71
N HIS A 184 -18.26 -7.47 0.39
CA HIS A 184 -18.32 -6.01 0.40
C HIS A 184 -19.41 -5.44 -0.50
N TRP A 185 -19.57 -5.93 -1.74
CA TRP A 185 -20.64 -5.44 -2.61
C TRP A 185 -22.04 -5.74 -2.10
N ARG A 186 -22.22 -6.84 -1.36
CA ARG A 186 -23.50 -7.20 -0.73
C ARG A 186 -23.79 -6.36 0.50
N ALA A 187 -22.76 -5.97 1.25
CA ALA A 187 -22.87 -5.12 2.44
C ALA A 187 -21.70 -4.11 2.45
N PRO A 188 -21.87 -2.93 1.82
CA PRO A 188 -20.78 -1.98 1.64
C PRO A 188 -20.13 -1.56 2.96
N GLN A 189 -18.91 -2.03 3.19
CA GLN A 189 -18.08 -1.70 4.35
C GLN A 189 -16.65 -1.42 3.90
N ARG A 190 -15.96 -0.44 4.47
CA ARG A 190 -14.57 -0.14 4.09
C ARG A 190 -13.70 -1.40 4.25
N ILE A 191 -13.11 -1.87 3.15
CA ILE A 191 -12.17 -3.00 3.19
C ILE A 191 -10.82 -2.49 3.67
N GLU A 192 -10.41 -2.96 4.84
CA GLU A 192 -9.13 -2.65 5.46
C GLU A 192 -8.06 -3.66 5.05
N LEU A 193 -6.84 -3.17 4.79
CA LEU A 193 -5.68 -4.04 4.51
C LEU A 193 -5.10 -4.67 5.78
N MET A 194 -5.42 -4.13 6.95
CA MET A 194 -4.77 -4.54 8.19
C MET A 194 -4.95 -6.02 8.56
N PRO A 195 -6.17 -6.60 8.45
CA PRO A 195 -6.37 -8.01 8.69
C PRO A 195 -5.53 -8.89 7.74
N TRP A 196 -5.40 -8.51 6.47
CA TRP A 196 -4.61 -9.24 5.47
C TRP A 196 -3.12 -9.20 5.78
N ARG A 197 -2.59 -8.02 6.13
CA ARG A 197 -1.20 -7.84 6.55
C ARG A 197 -0.86 -8.66 7.80
N ARG A 198 -1.77 -8.73 8.77
CA ARG A 198 -1.61 -9.59 9.97
C ARG A 198 -1.43 -11.06 9.57
N GLN A 199 -2.32 -11.59 8.72
CA GLN A 199 -2.23 -12.99 8.31
C GLN A 199 -1.00 -13.26 7.44
N ARG A 200 -0.61 -12.30 6.60
CA ARG A 200 0.64 -12.37 5.81
C ARG A 200 1.87 -12.42 6.69
N LEU A 201 1.94 -11.62 7.76
CA LEU A 201 3.05 -11.67 8.72
C LEU A 201 3.11 -13.02 9.45
N ARG A 202 1.96 -13.57 9.88
CA ARG A 202 1.90 -14.89 10.50
C ARG A 202 2.36 -16.00 9.56
N TRP A 203 1.86 -16.01 8.33
CA TRP A 203 2.27 -16.96 7.31
C TRP A 203 3.76 -16.86 6.98
N ALA A 204 4.30 -15.64 6.86
CA ALA A 204 5.71 -15.42 6.55
C ALA A 204 6.66 -15.94 7.65
N ARG A 205 6.20 -16.01 8.91
CA ARG A 205 6.95 -16.56 10.05
C ARG A 205 6.87 -18.08 10.15
N ASP A 206 5.73 -18.66 9.80
CA ASP A 206 5.43 -20.07 10.02
C ASP A 206 5.57 -20.91 8.74
N ARG A 207 6.62 -20.67 7.95
CA ARG A 207 6.85 -21.29 6.61
C ARG A 207 7.14 -22.80 6.65
N ARG A 208 6.50 -23.56 7.53
CA ARG A 208 6.61 -25.02 7.73
C ARG A 208 5.82 -25.85 6.71
N GLY A 209 5.55 -25.30 5.52
CA GLY A 209 4.85 -26.01 4.44
C GLY A 209 3.34 -26.16 4.63
N GLU A 210 2.76 -25.48 5.63
CA GLU A 210 1.30 -25.40 5.77
C GLU A 210 0.66 -24.69 4.58
N ASP A 211 -0.54 -25.13 4.19
CA ASP A 211 -1.33 -24.50 3.14
C ASP A 211 -1.59 -23.03 3.51
N PRO A 212 -1.12 -22.05 2.72
CA PRO A 212 -1.28 -20.65 3.05
C PRO A 212 -2.74 -20.26 3.33
N ARG A 213 -3.71 -20.94 2.70
CA ARG A 213 -5.15 -20.67 2.89
C ARG A 213 -5.60 -20.81 4.35
N SER A 214 -4.94 -21.64 5.17
CA SER A 214 -5.30 -21.82 6.58
C SER A 214 -5.18 -20.50 7.36
N PHE A 215 -4.12 -19.71 7.11
CA PHE A 215 -3.86 -18.43 7.76
C PHE A 215 -4.90 -17.36 7.40
N PHE A 216 -5.43 -17.40 6.17
CA PHE A 216 -6.32 -16.36 5.65
C PHE A 216 -7.81 -16.76 5.68
N SER A 217 -8.12 -17.99 6.09
CA SER A 217 -9.49 -18.55 6.04
C SER A 217 -10.49 -17.85 6.97
N GLY A 218 -10.02 -17.18 8.02
CA GLY A 218 -10.85 -16.48 9.01
C GLY A 218 -11.05 -14.98 8.73
N LEU A 219 -10.73 -14.52 7.52
CA LEU A 219 -10.93 -13.13 7.07
C LEU A 219 -12.22 -12.96 6.26
#